data_AF-A0A7C7H5Z1-F1
#
_entry.id   AF-A0A7C7H5Z1-F1
#
_cell.length_a   1.000
_cell.length_b   1.000
_cell.length_c   1.000
_cell.angle_alpha   90.00
_cell.angle_beta   90.00
_cell.angle_gamma   90.00
#
_symmetry.space_group_name_H-M   'P 1'
#
loop_
_entity.id
_entity.type
_entity.pdbx_description
1 polymer ?
#
loop_
_entity_poly.entity_id
_entity_poly.type
_entity_poly.pdbx_seq_one_letter_code
_entity_poly.pdbx_strand_id
1 'polypeptide(L)' 'MRYTIPLTEILLTDIASVGGKNSSLGEMVNKLTKLGIKVPGGFAITADASG' A
#
# COMPACT_ATOMS: atom_id res chain seq x y z
N MET A 1 -15.83 -7.32 3.36
CA MET A 1 -14.64 -6.58 3.86
C MET A 1 -13.42 -7.11 3.14
N ARG A 2 -12.56 -6.22 2.65
CA ARG A 2 -11.30 -6.59 1.98
C ARG A 2 -10.18 -6.30 2.98
N TYR A 3 -9.60 -7.34 3.57
CA TYR A 3 -8.61 -7.20 4.65
C TYR A 3 -7.19 -6.91 4.13
N THR A 4 -6.98 -7.04 2.83
CA THR A 4 -5.69 -6.82 2.18
C THR A 4 -5.82 -5.99 0.92
N ILE A 5 -4.86 -5.09 0.71
CA ILE A 5 -4.78 -4.22 -0.47
C ILE A 5 -3.39 -4.39 -1.08
N PRO A 6 -3.25 -4.70 -2.39
CA PRO A 6 -1.95 -4.76 -3.05
C PRO A 6 -1.20 -3.43 -2.91
N LEU A 7 0.10 -3.46 -2.59
CA LEU A 7 0.89 -2.23 -2.39
C LEU A 7 0.90 -1.32 -3.64
N THR A 8 0.75 -1.91 -4.83
CA THR A 8 0.65 -1.18 -6.11
C THR A 8 -0.65 -0.41 -6.27
N GLU A 9 -1.70 -0.78 -5.54
CA GLU A 9 -3.03 -0.15 -5.58
C GLU A 9 -3.21 0.91 -4.48
N ILE A 10 -2.26 1.05 -3.54
CA ILE A 10 -2.36 1.99 -2.43
C ILE A 10 -2.00 3.40 -2.89
N LEU A 11 -2.92 4.33 -2.62
CA LEU A 11 -2.77 5.77 -2.84
C LEU A 11 -2.66 6.51 -1.50
N LEU A 12 -2.29 7.79 -1.55
CA LEU A 12 -2.26 8.67 -0.38
C LEU A 12 -3.63 8.81 0.29
N THR A 13 -4.71 8.70 -0.50
CA THR A 13 -6.10 8.72 -0.01
C THR A 13 -6.44 7.54 0.89
N ASP A 14 -5.67 6.45 0.83
CA ASP A 14 -5.95 5.22 1.58
C ASP A 14 -5.34 5.23 2.99
N ILE A 15 -4.69 6.33 3.42
CA ILE A 15 -4.10 6.46 4.76
C ILE A 15 -5.07 6.07 5.87
N ALA A 16 -6.35 6.46 5.76
CA ALA A 16 -7.36 6.14 6.76
C ALA A 16 -7.65 4.64 6.85
N SER A 17 -7.50 3.90 5.75
CA SER A 17 -7.84 2.49 5.64
C SER A 17 -6.65 1.55 5.84
N VAL A 18 -5.41 1.98 5.58
CA VAL A 18 -4.21 1.13 5.74
C VAL A 18 -3.19 1.66 6.74
N GLY A 19 -3.35 2.88 7.24
CA GLY A 19 -2.40 3.56 8.12
C GLY A 19 -1.20 4.17 7.37
N GLY A 20 -0.51 5.10 8.04
CA GLY A 20 0.55 5.92 7.42
C GLY A 20 1.75 5.12 6.90
N LYS A 21 2.12 4.01 7.56
CA LYS A 21 3.25 3.16 7.12
C LYS A 21 2.95 2.47 5.78
N ASN A 22 1.77 1.89 5.65
CA ASN A 22 1.35 1.19 4.44
C ASN A 22 1.11 2.16 3.28
N SER A 23 0.58 3.35 3.55
CA SER A 23 0.46 4.40 2.52
C SER A 23 1.82 4.88 2.01
N SER A 24 2.79 5.08 2.91
CA SER A 24 4.16 5.46 2.53
C SER A 24 4.85 4.38 1.68
N LEU A 25 4.63 3.10 2.01
CA LEU A 25 5.13 1.97 1.22
C LEU A 25 4.46 1.89 -0.15
N GLY A 26 3.14 2.10 -0.24
CA GLY A 26 2.42 2.14 -1.50
C GLY A 26 2.92 3.24 -2.45
N GLU A 27 3.15 4.44 -1.92
CA GLU A 27 3.74 5.56 -2.65
C GLU A 27 5.16 5.23 -3.16
N MET A 28 6.00 4.60 -2.32
CA MET A 28 7.33 4.18 -2.70
C MET A 28 7.29 3.16 -3.84
N VAL A 29 6.46 2.12 -3.71
CA VAL A 29 6.28 1.08 -4.72
C VAL A 29 5.82 1.68 -6.05
N ASN A 30 4.83 2.57 -6.01
CA ASN A 30 4.31 3.26 -7.19
C ASN A 30 5.38 4.12 -7.88
N LYS A 31 6.16 4.90 -7.13
CA LYS A 31 7.23 5.74 -7.70
C LYS A 31 8.36 4.92 -8.30
N LEU A 32 8.84 3.91 -7.60
CA LEU A 32 9.94 3.07 -8.07
C LEU A 32 9.54 2.22 -9.29
N THR A 33 8.32 1.68 -9.31
CA THR A 33 7.80 0.92 -10.45
C THR A 33 7.70 1.79 -11.71
N LYS A 34 7.26 3.04 -11.58
CA LYS A 34 7.25 4.01 -12.69
C LYS A 34 8.64 4.34 -13.25
N LEU A 35 9.70 4.17 -12.44
CA LEU A 35 11.09 4.32 -12.86
C LEU A 35 11.69 3.03 -13.44
N GLY A 36 10.88 1.97 -13.62
CA GLY A 36 11.35 0.66 -14.08
C GLY A 36 12.13 -0.14 -13.04
N ILE A 37 12.17 0.33 -11.79
CA ILE A 37 12.82 -0.36 -10.68
C ILE A 37 11.91 -1.50 -10.22
N LYS A 38 12.42 -2.74 -10.26
CA LYS A 38 11.71 -3.91 -9.76
C LYS A 38 11.62 -3.86 -8.24
N VAL A 39 10.44 -3.56 -7.71
CA VAL A 39 10.13 -3.66 -6.30
C VAL A 39 9.43 -5.00 -6.05
N PRO A 40 9.80 -5.78 -5.01
CA PRO A 40 9.07 -6.97 -4.64
C PRO A 40 7.58 -6.65 -4.41
N GLY A 41 6.69 -7.50 -4.93
CA GLY A 41 5.25 -7.36 -4.70
C GLY A 41 4.89 -7.57 -3.23
N GLY A 42 3.63 -7.29 -2.88
CA GLY A 42 3.13 -7.46 -1.52
C GLY A 42 1.76 -6.84 -1.33
N PHE A 43 1.24 -6.96 -0.11
CA PHE A 43 -0.04 -6.40 0.28
C PHE A 43 0.06 -5.74 1.67
N ALA A 44 -0.73 -4.69 1.87
CA ALA A 44 -0.97 -4.10 3.18
C ALA A 44 -2.21 -4.73 3.82
N ILE A 45 -2.16 -4.90 5.14
CA ILE A 45 -3.32 -5.26 5.95
C ILE A 45 -4.08 -3.96 6.28
N THR A 46 -5.41 -3.96 6.13
CA THR A 46 -6.24 -2.80 6.46
C THR A 46 -6.31 -2.56 7.97
N ALA A 47 -6.48 -1.30 8.38
CA ALA A 47 -6.68 -0.92 9.78
C ALA A 47 -7.88 -1.64 10.40
N ASP A 48 -8.94 -1.86 9.59
CA ASP A 48 -10.12 -2.65 9.97
C ASP A 48 -9.81 -4.10 10.36
N ALA A 49 -8.66 -4.65 9.95
CA ALA A 49 -8.24 -6.01 10.32
C ALA A 49 -7.50 -6.06 11.66
N SER A 50 -7.18 -4.91 12.26
CA SER A 50 -6.49 -4.80 13.55
C SER A 50 -7.46 -4.72 14.74
N GLY A 51 -8.78 -4.74 14.47
CA GLY A 51 -9.84 -4.77 15.45
C GLY A 51 -10.24 -6.18 15.86
#